data_AF-A0A8G2MBE2-F1
#
_entry.id   AF-A0A8G2MBE2-F1
#
_cell.length_a   1.000
_cell.length_b   1.000
_cell.length_c   1.000
_cell.angle_alpha   90.00
_cell.angle_beta   90.00
_cell.angle_gamma   90.00
#
_symmetry.space_group_name_H-M   'P 1'
#
loop_
_entity.id
_entity.type
_entity.pdbx_description
1 polymer ?
#
loop_
_entity_poly.entity_id
_entity_poly.type
_entity_poly.pdbx_seq_one_letter_code
_entity_poly.pdbx_strand_id
1 'polypeptide(L)'
;MVNKKDIAKKVIGKTPIGVKLKLAKVIIILCVVAFFTFPVIVMFLLAPDSNKDKDDAGCTVSGGNVSANGIDKFNENAKGGKLEGKGKEIQKIAEKK
;
A
#
# COMPACT_ATOMS: atom_id res chain seq x y z
N MET A 1 -35.36 -45.19 31.05
CA MET A 1 -34.17 -45.06 31.94
C MET A 1 -33.49 -43.74 31.61
N VAL A 2 -33.40 -42.80 32.56
CA VAL A 2 -32.76 -41.51 32.30
C VAL A 2 -31.24 -41.72 32.28
N ASN A 3 -30.60 -41.39 31.16
CA ASN A 3 -29.17 -41.59 30.96
C ASN A 3 -28.38 -40.62 31.86
N LYS A 4 -27.84 -41.12 32.98
CA LYS A 4 -27.13 -40.31 33.98
C LYS A 4 -25.95 -39.51 33.38
N LYS A 5 -25.38 -39.98 32.26
CA LYS A 5 -24.31 -39.31 31.51
C LYS A 5 -24.75 -38.00 30.85
N ASP A 6 -25.99 -37.93 30.36
CA ASP A 6 -26.53 -36.71 29.74
C ASP A 6 -26.84 -35.63 30.77
N ILE A 7 -27.31 -36.04 31.95
CA ILE A 7 -27.53 -35.11 33.08
C ILE A 7 -26.19 -34.55 33.57
N ALA A 8 -25.16 -35.40 33.72
CA ALA A 8 -23.82 -34.96 34.14
C ALA A 8 -23.22 -33.96 33.13
N LYS A 9 -23.34 -34.22 31.82
CA LYS A 9 -22.92 -33.28 30.77
C LYS A 9 -23.64 -31.92 30.85
N LYS A 10 -24.93 -31.94 31.19
CA LYS A 10 -25.78 -30.73 31.30
C LYS A 10 -25.44 -29.89 32.54
N VAL A 11 -25.09 -30.53 33.64
CA VAL A 11 -24.68 -29.86 34.89
C VAL A 11 -23.25 -29.32 34.78
N ILE A 12 -22.33 -30.06 34.16
CA ILE A 12 -20.94 -29.61 33.90
C ILE A 12 -20.92 -28.46 32.87
N GLY A 13 -21.88 -28.41 31.95
CA GLY A 13 -22.06 -27.28 31.05
C GLY A 13 -22.45 -25.96 31.73
N LYS A 14 -22.95 -26.01 32.97
CA LYS A 14 -23.36 -24.84 33.79
C LYS A 14 -22.35 -24.46 34.87
N THR A 15 -21.29 -25.22 35.08
CA THR A 15 -20.22 -24.82 36.02
C THR A 15 -19.34 -23.74 35.39
N PRO A 16 -18.79 -22.80 36.18
CA PRO A 16 -17.96 -21.69 35.68
C PRO A 16 -16.73 -22.17 34.88
N ILE A 17 -16.28 -23.40 35.14
CA ILE A 17 -15.17 -24.06 34.46
C ILE A 17 -15.55 -24.48 33.02
N GLY A 18 -16.77 -25.00 32.82
CA GLY A 18 -17.26 -25.36 31.49
C GLY A 18 -17.52 -24.14 30.59
N VAL A 19 -17.92 -23.02 31.18
CA VAL A 19 -18.06 -21.73 30.49
C VAL A 19 -16.69 -21.19 30.08
N LYS A 20 -15.69 -21.23 30.98
CA LYS A 20 -14.30 -20.83 30.67
C LYS A 20 -13.70 -21.67 29.54
N LEU A 21 -13.95 -22.98 29.51
CA LEU A 21 -13.45 -23.87 28.46
C LEU A 21 -14.12 -23.61 27.10
N LYS A 22 -15.44 -23.33 27.09
CA LYS A 22 -16.14 -22.90 25.87
C LYS A 22 -15.64 -21.54 25.38
N LEU A 23 -15.45 -20.58 26.29
CA LEU A 23 -14.94 -19.26 25.95
C LEU A 23 -13.51 -19.35 25.38
N ALA A 24 -12.64 -20.13 26.00
CA ALA A 24 -11.29 -20.38 25.50
C ALA A 24 -11.31 -21.00 24.10
N LYS A 25 -12.20 -21.98 23.85
CA LYS A 25 -12.37 -22.57 22.52
C LYS A 25 -12.82 -21.54 21.48
N VAL A 26 -13.76 -20.65 21.84
CA VAL A 26 -14.22 -19.56 20.95
C VAL A 26 -13.08 -18.59 20.67
N ILE A 27 -12.31 -18.19 21.68
CA ILE A 27 -11.16 -17.29 21.54
C ILE A 27 -10.11 -17.92 20.61
N ILE A 28 -9.78 -19.20 20.79
CA ILE A 28 -8.82 -19.92 19.93
C ILE A 28 -9.31 -19.94 18.48
N ILE A 29 -10.59 -20.26 18.24
CA ILE A 29 -11.16 -20.25 16.89
C ILE A 29 -11.08 -18.86 16.27
N LEU A 30 -11.37 -17.81 17.04
CA LEU A 30 -11.34 -16.43 16.58
C LEU A 30 -9.91 -15.99 16.25
N CYS A 31 -8.92 -16.37 17.05
CA CYS A 31 -7.50 -16.15 16.75
C CYS A 31 -7.06 -16.86 15.47
N VAL A 32 -7.50 -18.10 15.24
CA VAL A 32 -7.16 -18.86 14.02
C VAL A 32 -7.75 -18.17 12.79
N VAL A 33 -9.04 -17.81 12.83
CA VAL A 33 -9.69 -17.08 11.73
C VAL A 33 -8.98 -15.74 11.48
N ALA A 34 -8.71 -14.98 12.53
CA ALA A 34 -8.00 -13.71 12.43
C ALA A 34 -6.63 -13.88 11.76
N PHE A 35 -5.85 -14.89 12.15
CA PHE A 35 -4.53 -15.17 11.58
C PHE A 35 -4.58 -15.46 10.08
N PHE A 36 -5.59 -16.19 9.60
CA PHE A 36 -5.77 -16.45 8.17
C PHE A 36 -6.29 -15.23 7.40
N THR A 37 -7.14 -14.41 8.01
CA THR A 37 -7.67 -13.19 7.36
C THR A 37 -6.70 -12.01 7.40
N PHE A 38 -5.79 -11.96 8.38
CA PHE A 38 -4.83 -10.89 8.58
C PHE A 38 -3.94 -10.61 7.36
N PRO A 39 -3.29 -11.60 6.72
CA PRO A 39 -2.48 -11.33 5.53
C PRO A 39 -3.30 -10.79 4.36
N VAL A 40 -4.56 -11.21 4.22
CA VAL A 40 -5.47 -10.70 3.17
C VAL A 40 -5.81 -9.23 3.43
N ILE A 41 -6.13 -8.86 4.67
CA ILE A 41 -6.42 -7.47 5.05
C ILE A 41 -5.18 -6.59 4.87
N VAL A 42 -4.00 -7.07 5.28
CA VAL A 42 -2.73 -6.35 5.07
C VAL A 42 -2.44 -6.18 3.58
N MET A 43 -2.68 -7.21 2.77
CA MET A 43 -2.54 -7.12 1.32
C MET A 43 -3.50 -6.10 0.71
N PHE A 44 -4.73 -5.98 1.22
CA PHE A 44 -5.68 -4.95 0.78
C PHE A 44 -5.33 -3.54 1.25
N LEU A 45 -4.79 -3.39 2.47
CA LEU A 45 -4.38 -2.09 3.00
C LEU A 45 -3.08 -1.57 2.36
N LEU A 46 -2.17 -2.48 2.03
CA LEU A 46 -0.93 -2.18 1.30
C LEU A 46 -1.12 -2.26 -0.21
N ALA A 47 -2.26 -2.74 -0.70
CA ALA A 47 -2.55 -2.73 -2.12
C ALA A 47 -2.60 -1.27 -2.55
N PRO A 48 -1.77 -0.88 -3.53
CA PRO A 48 -1.89 0.44 -4.11
C PRO A 48 -3.31 0.57 -4.67
N ASP A 49 -3.96 1.65 -4.28
CA ASP A 49 -5.28 2.07 -4.72
C ASP A 49 -5.30 2.02 -6.25
N SER A 50 -5.95 1.01 -6.83
CA SER A 50 -6.02 0.85 -8.29
C SER A 50 -6.95 1.89 -8.95
N ASN A 51 -7.52 2.78 -8.14
CA ASN A 51 -8.24 3.98 -8.55
C ASN A 51 -7.44 5.27 -8.37
N LYS A 52 -6.16 5.20 -7.97
CA LYS A 52 -5.23 6.29 -8.27
C LYS A 52 -4.64 6.02 -9.63
N ASP A 53 -4.69 7.06 -10.43
CA ASP A 53 -4.48 7.10 -11.86
C ASP A 53 -3.37 6.16 -12.34
N LYS A 54 -3.59 5.61 -13.54
CA LYS A 54 -2.52 5.08 -14.38
C LYS A 54 -1.57 6.24 -14.72
N ASP A 55 -0.85 6.74 -13.73
CA ASP A 55 0.35 7.50 -13.97
C ASP A 55 1.39 6.44 -14.30
N ASP A 56 1.65 6.36 -15.61
CA ASP A 56 2.73 5.61 -16.21
C ASP A 56 3.93 5.58 -15.26
N ALA A 57 4.60 4.42 -15.18
CA ALA A 57 5.90 4.27 -14.53
C ALA A 57 7.00 5.06 -15.29
N GLY A 58 6.77 6.35 -15.51
CA GLY A 58 7.70 7.36 -15.96
C GLY A 58 8.27 8.04 -14.73
N CYS A 59 9.58 8.04 -14.64
CA CYS A 59 10.31 8.83 -13.67
C CYS A 59 9.89 10.31 -13.82
N THR A 60 9.01 10.82 -12.94
CA THR A 60 8.62 12.23 -12.94
C THR A 60 9.75 13.04 -12.33
N VAL A 61 10.66 13.49 -13.18
CA VAL A 61 11.71 14.44 -12.80
C VAL A 61 11.12 15.84 -12.96
N SER A 62 10.74 16.47 -11.84
CA SER A 62 10.36 17.88 -11.84
C SER A 62 11.62 18.73 -12.05
N GLY A 63 11.76 19.27 -13.27
CA GLY A 63 12.85 20.17 -13.62
C GLY A 63 12.61 21.55 -13.00
N GLY A 64 13.52 21.98 -12.11
CA GLY A 64 13.51 23.35 -11.59
C GLY A 64 13.73 24.39 -12.69
N ASN A 65 13.39 25.64 -12.40
CA ASN A 65 13.54 26.75 -13.34
C ASN A 65 15.03 26.95 -13.73
N VAL A 66 15.29 27.09 -15.02
CA VAL A 66 16.64 27.34 -15.54
C VAL A 66 16.93 28.84 -15.45
N SER A 67 17.98 29.22 -14.72
CA SER A 67 18.43 30.61 -14.65
C SER A 67 18.97 31.10 -15.99
N ALA A 68 18.94 32.41 -16.25
CA ALA A 68 19.43 33.01 -17.49
C ALA A 68 20.87 32.56 -17.83
N ASN A 69 21.74 32.49 -16.82
CA ASN A 69 23.12 32.01 -16.96
C ASN A 69 23.22 30.52 -17.38
N GLY A 70 22.21 29.71 -17.10
CA GLY A 70 22.14 28.32 -17.54
C GLY A 70 21.92 28.18 -19.04
N ILE A 71 21.12 29.07 -19.64
CA ILE A 71 20.88 29.11 -21.09
C ILE A 71 22.12 29.59 -21.83
N ASP A 72 22.83 30.58 -21.29
CA ASP A 72 24.06 31.08 -21.91
C ASP A 72 25.16 30.01 -21.90
N LYS A 73 25.35 29.31 -20.77
CA LYS A 73 26.26 28.16 -20.70
C LYS A 73 25.85 27.01 -21.62
N PHE A 74 24.55 26.73 -21.74
CA PHE A 74 24.08 25.72 -22.67
C PHE A 74 24.45 26.08 -24.12
N ASN A 75 24.21 27.33 -24.53
CA ASN A 75 24.53 27.78 -25.89
C ASN A 75 26.04 27.82 -26.16
N GLU A 76 26.86 28.16 -25.16
CA GLU A 76 28.32 28.10 -25.26
C GLU A 76 28.81 26.67 -25.52
N ASN A 77 28.27 25.69 -24.81
CA ASN A 77 28.63 24.28 -24.97
C ASN A 77 28.02 23.64 -26.23
N ALA A 78 26.86 24.11 -26.68
CA ALA A 78 26.20 23.63 -27.88
C ALA A 78 26.75 24.25 -29.17
N LYS A 79 27.67 25.23 -29.06
CA LYS A 79 28.26 25.95 -30.19
C LYS A 79 29.00 25.00 -31.14
N GLY A 80 28.73 25.10 -32.43
CA GLY A 80 29.25 24.19 -33.47
C GLY A 80 28.46 22.88 -33.61
N GLY A 81 27.41 22.67 -32.81
CA GLY A 81 26.57 21.48 -32.83
C GLY A 81 25.15 21.75 -33.37
N LYS A 82 24.37 20.69 -33.52
CA LYS A 82 22.96 20.76 -34.01
C LYS A 82 22.00 21.53 -33.09
N LEU A 83 22.43 21.80 -31.86
CA LEU A 83 21.64 22.46 -30.82
C LEU A 83 22.11 23.90 -30.54
N GLU A 84 23.07 24.42 -31.29
CA GLU A 84 23.53 25.80 -31.16
C GLU A 84 22.35 26.78 -31.28
N GLY A 85 22.23 27.70 -30.31
CA GLY A 85 21.18 28.71 -30.27
C GLY A 85 19.78 28.19 -29.88
N LYS A 86 19.62 26.89 -29.63
CA LYS A 86 18.31 26.28 -29.31
C LYS A 86 17.96 26.24 -27.83
N GLY A 87 18.79 26.79 -26.94
CA GLY A 87 18.57 26.72 -25.48
C GLY A 87 17.20 27.24 -25.02
N LYS A 88 16.74 28.37 -25.59
CA LYS A 88 15.42 28.96 -25.26
C LYS A 88 14.24 28.12 -25.76
N GLU A 89 14.41 27.39 -26.85
CA GLU A 89 13.37 26.53 -27.41
C GLU A 89 13.21 25.26 -26.56
N ILE A 90 14.33 24.69 -26.12
CA ILE A 90 14.37 23.53 -25.22
C ILE A 90 13.73 23.88 -23.87
N GLN A 91 14.02 25.06 -23.31
CA GLN A 91 13.37 25.54 -22.08
C GLN A 91 11.84 25.60 -22.24
N LYS A 92 11.35 26.17 -23.34
CA LYS A 92 9.90 26.25 -23.61
C LYS A 92 9.24 24.89 -23.78
N ILE A 93 9.94 23.88 -24.29
CA ILE A 93 9.42 22.51 -24.41
C ILE A 93 9.36 21.85 -23.03
N ALA A 94 10.34 22.11 -22.17
CA ALA A 94 10.37 21.60 -20.81
C ALA A 94 9.27 22.22 -19.92
N GLU A 95 9.03 23.53 -20.03
CA GLU A 95 7.99 24.24 -19.27
C GLU A 95 6.55 23.96 -19.74
N LYS A 96 6.38 23.43 -20.95
CA LYS A 96 5.06 23.05 -21.50
C LYS A 96 4.60 21.65 -21.07
N LYS A 97 5.46 20.88 -20.40
CA LYS A 97 5.14 19.61 -19.75
C LYS A 97 4.94 19.82 -18.27
#